data_AF-A0A8J6PZZ6-F1
#
_entry.id   AF-A0A8J6PZZ6-F1
#
_cell.length_a   1.000
_cell.length_b   1.000
_cell.length_c   1.000
_cell.angle_alpha   90.00
_cell.angle_beta   90.00
_cell.angle_gamma   90.00
#
_symmetry.space_group_name_H-M   'P 1'
#
loop_
_entity.id
_entity.type
_entity.pdbx_description
1 polymer ?
#
loop_
_entity_poly.entity_id
_entity_poly.type
_entity_poly.pdbx_seq_one_letter_code
_entity_poly.pdbx_strand_id
1 'polypeptide(L)'
;MGIENDLIKREINRLTLLLSRLIEKTIGLNSNNASEELDKIDKTLKDEFDLSVNDIIYFNDLELKQKISCMHETHLELLSEFIFELIMNDKLNGANNRIDNLMLKKKLMVILDYLNKSSETYSFKRMQMKDKLNALL
;
A
#
# COMPACT_ATOMS: atom_id res chain seq x y z
N MET A 1 -20.11 13.58 -21.48
CA MET A 1 -18.69 13.23 -21.72
C MET A 1 -17.68 14.11 -20.97
N GLY A 2 -17.82 15.44 -20.88
CA GLY A 2 -16.87 16.28 -20.12
C GLY A 2 -16.96 16.14 -18.59
N ILE A 3 -18.18 16.12 -18.04
CA ILE A 3 -18.43 16.14 -16.59
C ILE A 3 -18.00 14.83 -15.92
N GLU A 4 -18.32 13.67 -16.51
CA GLU A 4 -17.93 12.36 -15.97
C GLU A 4 -16.41 12.20 -15.92
N ASN A 5 -15.70 12.61 -16.99
CA ASN A 5 -14.25 12.60 -17.01
C ASN A 5 -13.63 13.52 -15.96
N ASP A 6 -14.24 14.69 -15.70
CA ASP A 6 -13.78 15.59 -14.65
C ASP A 6 -14.02 15.04 -13.25
N LEU A 7 -15.15 14.36 -13.02
CA LEU A 7 -15.45 13.70 -11.75
C LEU A 7 -14.46 12.55 -11.48
N ILE A 8 -14.21 11.71 -12.48
CA ILE A 8 -13.23 10.61 -12.38
C ILE A 8 -11.83 11.17 -12.08
N LYS A 9 -11.39 12.21 -12.80
CA LYS A 9 -10.08 12.85 -12.54
C LYS A 9 -9.98 13.44 -11.14
N ARG A 10 -11.04 14.09 -10.65
CA ARG A 10 -11.06 14.64 -9.29
C ARG A 10 -10.95 13.53 -8.25
N GLU A 11 -11.65 12.42 -8.47
CA GLU A 11 -11.61 11.29 -7.55
C GLU A 11 -10.25 10.60 -7.55
N ILE A 12 -9.64 10.42 -8.73
CA ILE A 12 -8.26 9.93 -8.84
C ILE A 12 -7.31 10.84 -8.05
N ASN A 13 -7.41 12.16 -8.22
CA ASN A 13 -6.57 13.10 -7.49
C ASN A 13 -6.81 13.09 -5.98
N ARG A 14 -8.07 12.97 -5.54
CA ARG A 14 -8.43 12.90 -4.12
C ARG A 14 -7.79 11.68 -3.46
N LEU A 15 -7.95 10.50 -4.05
CA LEU A 15 -7.41 9.25 -3.54
C LEU A 15 -5.87 9.22 -3.60
N THR A 16 -5.26 9.82 -4.63
CA THR A 16 -3.81 10.02 -4.72
C THR A 16 -3.31 10.84 -3.54
N LEU A 17 -3.91 12.00 -3.27
CA LEU A 17 -3.53 12.85 -2.13
C LEU A 17 -3.72 12.15 -0.79
N LEU A 18 -4.77 11.35 -0.66
CA LEU A 18 -5.02 10.56 0.54
C LEU A 18 -3.91 9.54 0.77
N LEU A 19 -3.56 8.74 -0.24
CA LEU A 19 -2.48 7.75 -0.12
C LEU A 19 -1.13 8.41 0.15
N SER A 20 -0.81 9.54 -0.49
CA SER A 20 0.42 10.30 -0.18
C SER A 20 0.47 10.73 1.28
N ARG A 21 -0.65 11.18 1.87
CA ARG A 21 -0.71 11.52 3.30
C ARG A 21 -0.53 10.30 4.19
N LEU A 22 -1.04 9.13 3.80
CA LEU A 22 -0.82 7.88 4.55
C LEU A 22 0.65 7.45 4.52
N ILE A 23 1.34 7.65 3.40
CA ILE A 23 2.79 7.43 3.28
C ILE A 23 3.55 8.36 4.22
N GLU A 24 3.31 9.68 4.15
CA GLU A 24 3.94 10.67 5.03
C GLU A 24 3.72 10.35 6.50
N LYS A 25 2.49 9.96 6.83
CA LYS A 25 2.11 9.56 8.18
C LYS A 25 2.88 8.33 8.65
N THR A 26 3.05 7.34 7.77
CA THR A 26 3.81 6.11 8.04
C THR A 26 5.28 6.41 8.32
N ILE A 27 5.89 7.31 7.56
CA ILE A 27 7.27 7.78 7.78
C ILE A 27 7.40 8.47 9.15
N GLY A 28 6.38 9.22 9.57
CA GLY A 28 6.32 9.91 10.86
C GLY A 28 6.02 9.04 12.09
N LEU A 29 5.69 7.75 11.90
CA LEU A 29 5.38 6.84 13.02
C LEU A 29 6.58 6.63 13.93
N ASN A 30 6.31 6.53 15.23
CA ASN A 30 7.28 6.14 16.24
C ASN A 30 6.66 5.20 17.26
N SER A 31 7.48 4.59 18.13
CA SER A 31 7.03 3.59 19.10
C SER A 31 5.92 4.07 20.03
N ASN A 32 5.83 5.38 20.30
CA ASN A 32 4.88 5.93 21.27
C ASN A 32 3.48 6.15 20.70
N ASN A 33 3.36 6.32 19.38
CA ASN A 33 2.08 6.58 18.71
C ASN A 33 1.72 5.54 17.63
N ALA A 34 2.60 4.57 17.38
CA ALA A 34 2.47 3.56 16.33
C ALA A 34 1.10 2.87 16.33
N SER A 35 0.63 2.38 17.48
CA SER A 35 -0.62 1.62 17.54
C SER A 35 -1.84 2.46 17.17
N GLU A 36 -2.00 3.64 17.78
CA GLU A 36 -3.16 4.51 17.53
C GLU A 36 -3.17 5.03 16.09
N GLU A 37 -1.99 5.41 15.58
CA GLU A 37 -1.89 5.92 14.23
C GLU A 37 -2.06 4.83 13.17
N LEU A 38 -1.66 3.58 13.44
CA LEU A 38 -1.98 2.43 12.59
C LEU A 38 -3.48 2.13 12.59
N ASP A 39 -4.17 2.18 13.74
CA ASP A 39 -5.62 2.00 13.78
C ASP A 39 -6.35 3.07 12.93
N LYS A 40 -5.86 4.32 12.97
CA LYS A 40 -6.36 5.41 12.11
C LYS A 40 -6.08 5.16 10.62
N ILE A 41 -4.91 4.61 10.30
CA ILE A 41 -4.52 4.26 8.93
C ILE A 41 -5.42 3.13 8.41
N ASP A 42 -5.58 2.04 9.17
CA ASP A 42 -6.44 0.91 8.82
C ASP A 42 -7.88 1.35 8.60
N LYS A 43 -8.41 2.20 9.48
CA LYS A 43 -9.74 2.76 9.30
C LYS A 43 -9.86 3.56 8.00
N THR A 44 -8.89 4.41 7.70
CA THR A 44 -8.89 5.21 6.46
C THR A 44 -8.85 4.32 5.22
N LEU A 45 -7.98 3.30 5.21
CA LEU A 45 -7.92 2.34 4.11
C LEU A 45 -9.24 1.58 3.97
N LYS A 46 -9.89 1.23 5.08
CA LYS A 46 -11.15 0.48 5.06
C LYS A 46 -12.29 1.34 4.51
N ASP A 47 -12.36 2.59 4.91
CA ASP A 47 -13.40 3.52 4.48
C ASP A 47 -13.28 3.87 2.99
N GLU A 48 -12.05 3.97 2.46
CA GLU A 48 -11.79 4.49 1.11
C GLU A 48 -11.53 3.41 0.06
N PHE A 49 -10.96 2.27 0.45
CA PHE A 49 -10.58 1.18 -0.45
C PHE A 49 -11.24 -0.17 -0.06
N ASP A 50 -12.01 -0.21 1.03
CA ASP A 50 -12.51 -1.44 1.64
C ASP A 50 -11.38 -2.47 1.85
N LEU A 51 -10.25 -1.98 2.35
CA LEU A 51 -9.03 -2.74 2.59
C LEU A 51 -8.40 -2.31 3.91
N SER A 52 -7.73 -3.19 4.63
CA SER A 52 -6.87 -2.85 5.76
C SER A 52 -5.49 -3.50 5.60
N VAL A 53 -4.50 -3.08 6.40
CA VAL A 53 -3.18 -3.72 6.42
C VAL A 53 -3.33 -5.21 6.78
N ASN A 54 -4.21 -5.54 7.72
CA ASN A 54 -4.52 -6.92 8.06
C ASN A 54 -5.16 -7.67 6.89
N ASP A 55 -6.13 -7.09 6.19
CA ASP A 55 -6.75 -7.73 5.02
C ASP A 55 -5.68 -8.08 3.96
N ILE A 56 -4.71 -7.18 3.71
CA ILE A 56 -3.60 -7.42 2.77
C ILE A 56 -2.78 -8.64 3.19
N ILE A 57 -2.46 -8.75 4.49
CA ILE A 57 -1.67 -9.86 5.05
C ILE A 57 -2.40 -11.20 4.87
N TYR A 58 -3.69 -11.23 5.15
CA TYR A 58 -4.47 -12.48 5.25
C TYR A 58 -5.14 -12.91 3.94
N PHE A 59 -5.34 -12.02 2.97
CA PHE A 59 -5.84 -12.42 1.66
C PHE A 59 -4.92 -13.43 1.01
N ASN A 60 -5.50 -14.47 0.40
CA ASN A 60 -4.73 -15.30 -0.52
C ASN A 60 -4.36 -14.49 -1.79
N ASP A 61 -3.43 -15.00 -2.58
CA ASP A 61 -2.89 -14.24 -3.71
C ASP A 61 -3.94 -13.95 -4.79
N LEU A 62 -4.97 -14.80 -4.93
CA LEU A 62 -6.06 -14.59 -5.87
C LEU A 62 -7.01 -13.49 -5.37
N GLU A 63 -7.42 -13.56 -4.10
CA GLU A 63 -8.26 -12.54 -3.44
C GLU A 63 -7.58 -11.17 -3.49
N LEU A 64 -6.29 -11.12 -3.17
CA LEU A 64 -5.52 -9.87 -3.22
C LEU A 64 -5.49 -9.30 -4.64
N LYS A 65 -5.21 -10.15 -5.64
CA LYS A 65 -5.20 -9.73 -7.06
C LYS A 65 -6.57 -9.22 -7.51
N GLN A 66 -7.65 -9.91 -7.14
CA GLN A 66 -9.00 -9.46 -7.45
C GLN A 66 -9.27 -8.09 -6.83
N LYS A 67 -8.92 -7.91 -5.55
CA LYS A 67 -9.12 -6.65 -4.83
C LYS A 67 -8.36 -5.49 -5.47
N ILE A 68 -7.09 -5.68 -5.81
CA ILE A 68 -6.25 -4.61 -6.40
C ILE A 68 -6.53 -4.38 -7.88
N SER A 69 -7.12 -5.35 -8.60
CA SER A 69 -7.42 -5.19 -10.04
C SER A 69 -8.45 -4.10 -10.33
N CYS A 70 -9.27 -3.74 -9.35
CA CYS A 70 -10.24 -2.65 -9.45
C CYS A 70 -9.64 -1.26 -9.16
N MET A 71 -8.38 -1.19 -8.72
CA MET A 71 -7.72 0.08 -8.40
C MET A 71 -7.11 0.71 -9.65
N HIS A 72 -7.15 2.04 -9.71
CA HIS A 72 -6.39 2.78 -10.71
C HIS A 72 -4.89 2.56 -10.48
N GLU A 73 -4.10 2.44 -11.56
CA GLU A 73 -2.67 2.10 -11.47
C GLU A 73 -1.89 3.04 -10.54
N THR A 74 -2.14 4.35 -10.61
CA THR A 74 -1.51 5.34 -9.73
C THR A 74 -1.79 5.08 -8.24
N HIS A 75 -3.01 4.64 -7.90
CA HIS A 75 -3.36 4.32 -6.52
C HIS A 75 -2.68 3.04 -6.07
N LEU A 76 -2.58 2.05 -6.96
CA LEU A 76 -1.90 0.80 -6.65
C LEU A 76 -0.38 0.99 -6.47
N GLU A 77 0.24 1.87 -7.26
CA GLU A 77 1.63 2.29 -7.07
C GLU A 77 1.84 2.92 -5.69
N LEU A 78 0.99 3.87 -5.31
CA LEU A 78 1.07 4.53 -4.01
C LEU A 78 0.74 3.57 -2.85
N LEU A 79 -0.19 2.64 -3.04
CA LEU A 79 -0.45 1.58 -2.07
C LEU A 79 0.77 0.69 -1.88
N SER A 80 1.47 0.33 -2.97
CA SER A 80 2.70 -0.47 -2.89
C SER A 80 3.81 0.27 -2.15
N GLU A 81 3.93 1.58 -2.37
CA GLU A 81 4.86 2.44 -1.64
C GLU A 81 4.51 2.56 -0.15
N PHE A 82 3.23 2.77 0.16
CA PHE A 82 2.76 2.80 1.53
C PHE A 82 3.09 1.50 2.29
N ILE A 83 2.82 0.34 1.69
CA ILE A 83 3.16 -0.95 2.29
C ILE A 83 4.68 -1.10 2.43
N PHE A 84 5.44 -0.63 1.46
CA PHE A 84 6.90 -0.66 1.51
C PHE A 84 7.43 0.16 2.70
N GLU A 85 6.93 1.38 2.89
CA GLU A 85 7.31 2.22 4.03
C GLU A 85 6.91 1.60 5.38
N LEU A 86 5.76 0.90 5.45
CA LEU A 86 5.40 0.15 6.65
C LEU A 86 6.44 -0.93 6.98
N ILE A 87 6.86 -1.70 5.98
CA ILE A 87 7.85 -2.78 6.16
C ILE A 87 9.22 -2.23 6.59
N MET A 88 9.64 -1.11 5.98
CA MET A 88 10.95 -0.49 6.24
C MET A 88 10.99 0.30 7.55
N ASN A 89 9.85 0.58 8.17
CA ASN A 89 9.82 1.33 9.41
C ASN A 89 10.20 0.45 10.61
N ASP A 90 11.50 0.41 10.91
CA ASP A 90 12.08 -0.35 12.01
C ASP A 90 11.45 -0.04 13.39
N LYS A 91 10.88 1.17 13.57
CA LYS A 91 10.20 1.54 14.81
C LYS A 91 8.88 0.79 15.02
N LEU A 92 8.26 0.32 13.94
CA LEU A 92 7.10 -0.58 13.99
C LEU A 92 7.54 -2.02 14.27
N ASN A 93 8.64 -2.44 13.64
CA ASN A 93 9.15 -3.81 13.65
C ASN A 93 9.60 -4.28 15.05
N GLY A 94 10.06 -3.35 15.90
CA GLY A 94 10.46 -3.66 17.28
C GLY A 94 9.37 -3.44 18.35
N ALA A 95 8.30 -2.71 18.04
CA ALA A 95 7.32 -2.25 19.04
C ALA A 95 5.92 -2.85 18.86
N ASN A 96 5.59 -3.38 17.68
CA ASN A 96 4.21 -3.71 17.34
C ASN A 96 4.08 -5.10 16.69
N ASN A 97 3.85 -6.13 17.53
CA ASN A 97 3.60 -7.53 17.10
C ASN A 97 2.32 -7.72 16.26
N ARG A 98 1.61 -6.64 15.92
CA ARG A 98 0.36 -6.68 15.14
C ARG A 98 0.59 -6.93 13.65
N ILE A 99 1.75 -6.55 13.10
CA ILE A 99 2.03 -6.66 11.68
C ILE A 99 2.98 -7.85 11.45
N ASP A 100 2.49 -8.89 10.78
CA ASP A 100 3.34 -9.96 10.26
C ASP A 100 4.11 -9.43 9.05
N ASN A 101 5.29 -8.88 9.32
CA ASN A 101 6.17 -8.30 8.29
C ASN A 101 6.58 -9.30 7.22
N LEU A 102 6.75 -10.58 7.57
CA LEU A 102 7.13 -11.58 6.58
C LEU A 102 6.00 -11.81 5.57
N MET A 103 4.76 -11.92 6.08
CA MET A 103 3.59 -12.02 5.20
C MET A 103 3.37 -10.74 4.42
N LEU A 104 3.48 -9.56 5.05
CA LEU A 104 3.31 -8.28 4.37
C LEU A 104 4.33 -8.10 3.23
N LYS A 105 5.60 -8.49 3.42
CA LYS A 105 6.62 -8.52 2.36
C LYS A 105 6.20 -9.40 1.18
N LYS A 106 5.71 -10.61 1.45
CA LYS A 106 5.24 -11.53 0.40
C LYS A 106 4.08 -10.94 -0.38
N LYS A 107 3.14 -10.29 0.30
CA LYS A 107 1.96 -9.66 -0.32
C LYS A 107 2.35 -8.43 -1.14
N LEU A 108 3.31 -7.64 -0.68
CA LEU A 108 3.88 -6.56 -1.48
C LEU A 108 4.54 -7.10 -2.76
N MET A 109 5.26 -8.22 -2.71
CA MET A 109 5.81 -8.84 -3.92
C MET A 109 4.72 -9.24 -4.91
N VAL A 110 3.61 -9.81 -4.44
CA VAL A 110 2.45 -10.13 -5.29
C VAL A 110 1.89 -8.88 -5.96
N ILE A 111 1.78 -7.77 -5.24
CA ILE A 111 1.31 -6.47 -5.79
C ILE A 111 2.28 -5.94 -6.84
N LEU A 112 3.59 -5.95 -6.56
CA LEU A 112 4.61 -5.46 -7.50
C LEU A 112 4.71 -6.34 -8.75
N ASP A 113 4.52 -7.65 -8.62
CA ASP A 113 4.41 -8.58 -9.75
C ASP A 113 3.17 -8.31 -10.61
N TYR A 114 2.03 -8.02 -9.96
CA TYR A 114 0.82 -7.63 -10.66
C TYR A 114 1.03 -6.34 -11.44
N LEU A 115 1.53 -5.29 -10.77
CA LEU A 115 1.83 -3.99 -11.40
C LEU A 115 2.77 -4.14 -12.60
N ASN A 116 3.85 -4.90 -12.47
CA ASN A 116 4.79 -5.12 -13.58
C ASN A 116 4.18 -5.87 -14.77
N LYS A 117 3.12 -6.67 -14.56
CA LYS A 117 2.43 -7.40 -15.61
C LYS A 117 1.31 -6.59 -16.25
N SER A 118 0.60 -5.79 -15.45
CA SER A 118 -0.58 -5.04 -15.90
C SER A 118 -0.25 -3.66 -16.46
N SER A 119 0.88 -3.08 -16.07
CA SER A 119 1.32 -1.76 -16.50
C SER A 119 2.08 -1.82 -17.81
N GLU A 120 1.80 -0.85 -18.69
CA GLU A 120 2.60 -0.62 -19.90
C GLU A 120 3.89 0.17 -19.61
N THR A 121 4.03 0.70 -18.39
CA THR A 121 5.15 1.56 -18.00
C THR A 121 6.16 0.81 -17.15
N TYR A 122 7.41 0.81 -17.60
CA TYR A 122 8.52 0.34 -16.79
C TYR A 122 8.78 1.31 -15.63
N SER A 123 8.94 0.78 -14.40
CA SER A 123 9.16 1.57 -13.20
C SER A 123 10.43 1.15 -12.47
N PHE A 124 11.43 2.05 -12.45
CA PHE A 124 12.64 1.88 -11.64
C PHE A 124 12.33 1.76 -10.15
N LYS A 125 11.28 2.46 -9.68
CA LYS A 125 10.86 2.43 -8.28
C LYS A 125 10.40 1.03 -7.87
N ARG A 126 9.56 0.39 -8.68
CA ARG A 126 9.11 -1.00 -8.45
C ARG A 126 10.28 -1.97 -8.38
N MET A 127 11.27 -1.81 -9.27
CA MET A 127 12.49 -2.64 -9.26
C MET A 127 13.29 -2.44 -7.97
N GLN A 128 13.54 -1.18 -7.56
CA GLN A 128 14.26 -0.89 -6.32
C GLN A 128 13.55 -1.43 -5.08
N MET A 129 12.22 -1.37 -5.04
CA MET A 129 11.44 -1.97 -3.95
C MET A 129 11.61 -3.49 -3.92
N LYS A 130 11.52 -4.16 -5.06
CA LYS A 130 11.75 -5.61 -5.17
C LYS A 130 13.15 -6.01 -4.70
N ASP A 131 14.17 -5.30 -5.15
CA ASP A 131 15.56 -5.60 -4.78
C ASP A 131 15.77 -5.48 -3.27
N LYS A 132 15.24 -4.41 -2.66
CA LYS A 132 15.29 -4.21 -1.20
C LYS A 132 14.49 -5.28 -0.44
N LEU A 133 13.32 -5.68 -0.93
CA LEU A 133 12.53 -6.73 -0.29
C LEU A 133 13.24 -8.09 -0.36
N ASN A 134 13.85 -8.43 -1.49
CA ASN A 134 14.62 -9.66 -1.66
C ASN A 134 15.83 -9.73 -0.72
N ALA A 135 16.46 -8.60 -0.41
CA ALA A 135 17.54 -8.54 0.57
C ALA A 135 17.09 -8.77 2.02
N LEU A 136 15.78 -8.73 2.30
CA LEU A 136 15.18 -8.84 3.63
C LEU A 136 14.37 -10.13 3.84
N LEU A 137 14.41 -11.05 2.87
CA LEU A 137 13.79 -12.38 2.89
C LEU A 137 14.84 -13.45 3.16
#